data_AF-W9AZW5-F1
#
_entry.id   AF-W9AZW5-F1
#
_cell.length_a   1.000
_cell.length_b   1.000
_cell.length_c   1.000
_cell.angle_alpha   90.00
_cell.angle_beta   90.00
_cell.angle_gamma   90.00
#
_symmetry.space_group_name_H-M   'P 1'
#
loop_
_entity.id
_entity.type
_entity.pdbx_description
1 polymer ?
#
loop_
_entity_poly.entity_id
_entity_poly.type
_entity_poly.pdbx_seq_one_letter_code
_entity_poly.pdbx_strand_id
1 'polypeptide(L)'
;MNAAGRLAAFGAALVVAFTAAYVTAAAVVPDTAPTATQNPGAEPAADHSAPTEQALPASALSADPPGLSLAQGGYALSPVQAPGAPNDRGRLSFTIAGPSGTPLLDYATVHDKQLHLIVVRSDGQHFAHVHPVLDQATGLWSMPWVWKSAGTYRVFADFQPAQAGSTKLTLTRTVDVAGEFAPSMPVTTRTVDEIAGYTVELDGALTAGVSTQVTAKVSRDGEPVTTLRPYLGAYGHLVALREGDLAYLHVHPEGAEPVGDRTGGPAVSFAATAPTAGRYLLYLDFKVDDTVHTATFVVDAARGDTNQPSPESPGDAGHAGGH
;
A
#
# COMPACT_ATOMS: atom_id res chain seq x y z
N MET A 1 29.48 -29.03 28.44
CA MET A 1 29.43 -29.12 26.96
C MET A 1 29.78 -27.76 26.38
N ASN A 2 30.72 -27.71 25.43
CA ASN A 2 31.10 -26.50 24.71
C ASN A 2 30.05 -26.13 23.65
N ALA A 3 30.08 -24.89 23.15
CA ALA A 3 29.11 -24.36 22.20
C ALA A 3 28.98 -25.24 20.93
N ALA A 4 30.09 -25.79 20.43
CA ALA A 4 30.09 -26.73 19.31
C ALA A 4 29.27 -28.01 19.58
N GLY A 5 29.37 -28.58 20.79
CA GLY A 5 28.58 -29.75 21.18
C GLY A 5 27.08 -29.47 21.31
N ARG A 6 26.70 -28.24 21.70
CA ARG A 6 25.29 -27.82 21.75
C ARG A 6 24.71 -27.61 20.34
N LEU A 7 25.48 -27.01 19.43
CA LEU A 7 25.09 -26.83 18.03
C LEU A 7 24.94 -28.18 17.29
N ALA A 8 25.85 -29.13 17.52
CA ALA A 8 25.74 -30.46 16.94
C ALA A 8 24.51 -31.22 17.45
N ALA A 9 24.22 -31.15 18.75
CA ALA A 9 23.03 -31.77 19.33
C ALA A 9 21.73 -31.13 18.80
N PHE A 10 21.71 -29.80 18.63
CA PHE A 10 20.57 -29.08 18.07
C PHE A 10 20.34 -29.45 16.59
N GLY A 11 21.41 -29.53 15.79
CA GLY A 11 21.32 -29.97 14.39
C GLY A 11 20.79 -31.39 14.26
N ALA A 12 21.26 -32.32 15.10
CA ALA A 12 20.75 -33.69 15.13
C ALA A 12 19.26 -33.76 15.51
N ALA A 13 18.84 -32.97 16.50
CA ALA A 13 17.44 -32.88 16.90
C ALA A 13 16.54 -32.35 15.77
N LEU A 14 17.00 -31.34 15.03
CA LEU A 14 16.28 -30.82 13.86
C LEU A 14 16.14 -31.87 12.75
N VAL A 15 17.22 -32.59 12.41
CA VAL A 15 17.15 -33.66 11.40
C VAL A 15 16.10 -34.70 11.79
N VAL A 16 16.09 -35.14 13.05
CA VAL A 16 15.08 -36.10 13.53
C VAL A 16 13.67 -35.52 13.42
N ALA A 17 13.46 -34.27 13.83
CA ALA A 17 12.15 -33.63 13.78
C ALA A 17 11.63 -33.47 12.33
N PHE A 18 12.48 -33.02 11.40
CA PHE A 18 12.11 -32.86 10.00
C PHE A 18 11.88 -34.22 9.31
N THR A 19 12.66 -35.23 9.63
CA THR A 19 12.48 -36.58 9.08
C THR A 19 11.18 -37.20 9.57
N ALA A 20 10.87 -37.05 10.87
CA ALA A 20 9.61 -37.49 11.45
C ALA A 20 8.42 -36.79 10.78
N ALA A 21 8.50 -35.45 10.63
CA ALA A 21 7.47 -34.66 9.96
C ALA A 21 7.24 -35.10 8.51
N TYR A 22 8.32 -35.32 7.74
CA TYR A 22 8.26 -35.79 6.35
C TYR A 22 7.58 -37.15 6.23
N VAL A 23 7.93 -38.11 7.10
CA VAL A 23 7.33 -39.45 7.11
C VAL A 23 5.85 -39.39 7.51
N THR A 24 5.47 -38.59 8.50
CA THR A 24 4.05 -38.38 8.84
C THR A 24 3.27 -37.70 7.72
N ALA A 25 3.86 -36.73 7.02
CA ALA A 25 3.21 -36.08 5.89
C ALA A 25 2.99 -37.07 4.74
N ALA A 26 3.98 -37.90 4.42
CA ALA A 26 3.86 -38.94 3.40
C ALA A 26 2.80 -40.01 3.71
N ALA A 27 2.50 -40.25 5.00
CA ALA A 27 1.49 -41.22 5.42
C ALA A 27 0.06 -40.67 5.47
N VAL A 28 -0.12 -39.34 5.47
CA VAL A 28 -1.42 -38.67 5.66
C VAL A 28 -1.92 -37.99 4.36
N VAL A 29 -1.05 -37.80 3.37
CA VAL A 29 -1.44 -37.24 2.06
C VAL A 29 -2.07 -38.34 1.18
N PRO A 30 -3.33 -38.19 0.74
CA PRO A 30 -3.95 -39.11 -0.22
C PRO A 30 -3.32 -39.00 -1.61
N ASP A 31 -3.24 -40.12 -2.35
CA ASP A 31 -2.68 -40.24 -3.72
C ASP A 31 -3.42 -39.45 -4.82
N THR A 32 -4.32 -38.52 -4.47
CA THR A 32 -5.03 -37.66 -5.44
C THR A 32 -4.47 -36.24 -5.48
N ALA A 33 -3.16 -36.08 -5.28
CA ALA A 33 -2.46 -34.86 -5.65
C ALA A 33 -2.11 -34.93 -7.16
N PRO A 34 -2.41 -33.91 -7.98
CA PRO A 34 -2.10 -33.94 -9.40
C PRO A 34 -0.58 -33.94 -9.59
N THR A 35 -0.07 -35.03 -10.16
CA THR A 35 1.33 -35.17 -10.57
C THR A 35 1.60 -34.19 -11.72
N ALA A 36 2.44 -33.19 -11.49
CA ALA A 36 3.00 -32.37 -12.56
C ALA A 36 3.99 -33.23 -13.35
N THR A 37 3.55 -33.78 -14.47
CA THR A 37 4.39 -34.57 -15.39
C THR A 37 5.43 -33.66 -16.03
N GLN A 38 6.70 -33.84 -15.69
CA GLN A 38 7.82 -33.36 -16.49
C GLN A 38 8.08 -34.37 -17.61
N ASN A 39 7.99 -33.93 -18.87
CA ASN A 39 8.32 -34.77 -20.03
C ASN A 39 9.63 -34.26 -20.67
N PRO A 40 10.66 -35.11 -20.87
CA PRO A 40 11.89 -34.74 -21.56
C PRO A 40 11.79 -35.04 -23.07
N GLY A 41 12.12 -34.04 -23.89
CA GLY A 41 12.75 -34.12 -25.22
C GLY A 41 12.11 -34.94 -26.35
N ALA A 42 11.70 -34.25 -27.44
CA ALA A 42 11.82 -34.73 -28.82
C ALA A 42 11.70 -33.56 -29.83
N GLU A 43 12.65 -33.46 -30.75
CA GLU A 43 12.61 -32.69 -32.01
C GLU A 43 12.81 -33.67 -33.19
N PRO A 44 12.64 -33.28 -34.48
CA PRO A 44 11.74 -32.31 -35.08
C PRO A 44 10.95 -32.90 -36.28
N ALA A 45 9.82 -32.31 -36.66
CA ALA A 45 9.26 -32.50 -38.00
C ALA A 45 8.48 -31.26 -38.43
N ALA A 46 8.86 -30.72 -39.59
CA ALA A 46 8.22 -29.60 -40.24
C ALA A 46 6.88 -30.04 -40.86
N ASP A 47 5.83 -29.28 -40.58
CA ASP A 47 4.77 -29.05 -41.57
C ASP A 47 4.09 -27.70 -41.35
N HIS A 48 3.81 -27.01 -42.45
CA HIS A 48 3.27 -25.65 -42.47
C HIS A 48 1.75 -25.69 -42.37
N SER A 49 1.18 -25.18 -41.27
CA SER A 49 -0.19 -24.64 -41.22
C SER A 49 -0.36 -23.78 -39.97
N ALA A 50 -0.82 -22.54 -40.17
CA ALA A 50 -1.01 -21.53 -39.13
C ALA A 50 -2.05 -21.95 -38.07
N PRO A 51 -1.85 -21.64 -36.77
CA PRO A 51 -2.93 -21.65 -35.80
C PRO A 51 -3.21 -20.26 -35.20
N THR A 52 -4.51 -19.97 -35.20
CA THR A 52 -5.25 -18.96 -34.46
C THR A 52 -4.78 -18.83 -33.01
N GLU A 53 -4.54 -17.59 -32.56
CA GLU A 53 -4.20 -17.25 -31.18
C GLU A 53 -5.30 -17.71 -30.20
N GLN A 54 -5.04 -18.83 -29.51
CA GLN A 54 -5.73 -19.15 -28.28
C GLN A 54 -5.06 -18.35 -27.16
N ALA A 55 -5.75 -17.30 -26.70
CA ALA A 55 -5.38 -16.55 -25.52
C ALA A 55 -5.24 -17.51 -24.32
N LEU A 56 -4.02 -17.63 -23.82
CA LEU A 56 -3.74 -18.30 -22.56
C LEU A 56 -4.46 -17.54 -21.42
N PRO A 57 -5.05 -18.22 -20.44
CA PRO A 57 -5.66 -17.55 -19.31
C PRO A 57 -4.56 -16.77 -18.58
N ALA A 58 -4.83 -15.48 -18.33
CA ALA A 58 -3.96 -14.64 -17.53
C ALA A 58 -3.67 -15.36 -16.21
N SER A 59 -2.39 -15.68 -15.97
CA SER A 59 -1.94 -16.02 -14.63
C SER A 59 -2.38 -14.88 -13.72
N ALA A 60 -3.28 -15.19 -12.79
CA ALA A 60 -3.48 -14.38 -11.62
C ALA A 60 -2.14 -14.36 -10.87
N LEU A 61 -1.30 -13.37 -11.20
CA LEU A 61 -0.26 -12.94 -10.29
C LEU A 61 -1.03 -12.52 -9.04
N SER A 62 -0.94 -13.33 -8.00
CA SER A 62 -1.12 -12.90 -6.62
C SER A 62 -0.10 -11.79 -6.37
N ALA A 63 -0.45 -10.58 -6.80
CA ALA A 63 0.25 -9.39 -6.37
C ALA A 63 -0.09 -9.23 -4.89
N ASP A 64 0.90 -9.46 -4.03
CA ASP A 64 0.77 -9.12 -2.62
C ASP A 64 0.30 -7.66 -2.51
N PRO A 65 -0.65 -7.35 -1.60
CA PRO A 65 -1.09 -5.98 -1.40
C PRO A 65 0.11 -5.05 -1.17
N PRO A 66 0.15 -3.87 -1.80
CA PRO A 66 1.27 -2.95 -1.64
C PRO A 66 1.44 -2.55 -0.16
N GLY A 67 2.66 -2.15 0.20
CA GLY A 67 2.96 -1.70 1.55
C GLY A 67 3.08 -2.80 2.61
N LEU A 68 3.14 -4.07 2.21
CA LEU A 68 3.44 -5.20 3.13
C LEU A 68 4.87 -5.73 3.00
N SER A 69 5.61 -5.35 1.95
CA SER A 69 6.97 -5.81 1.74
C SER A 69 8.03 -4.76 2.06
N LEU A 70 9.14 -5.21 2.65
CA LEU A 70 10.36 -4.42 2.83
C LEU A 70 11.20 -4.28 1.55
N ALA A 71 10.93 -5.11 0.54
CA ALA A 71 11.61 -5.10 -0.74
C ALA A 71 10.71 -5.56 -1.90
N GLN A 72 10.85 -4.93 -3.06
CA GLN A 72 10.07 -5.26 -4.26
C GLN A 72 10.86 -4.89 -5.50
N GLY A 73 10.90 -5.77 -6.51
CA GLY A 73 11.53 -5.48 -7.80
C GLY A 73 13.02 -5.11 -7.70
N GLY A 74 13.75 -5.66 -6.73
CA GLY A 74 15.16 -5.33 -6.46
C GLY A 74 15.37 -4.07 -5.62
N TYR A 75 14.31 -3.31 -5.33
CA TYR A 75 14.37 -2.19 -4.39
C TYR A 75 14.19 -2.68 -2.97
N ALA A 76 14.89 -2.07 -2.00
CA ALA A 76 14.78 -2.44 -0.60
C ALA A 76 14.86 -1.22 0.33
N LEU A 77 13.93 -1.13 1.28
CA LEU A 77 13.95 -0.11 2.32
C LEU A 77 14.88 -0.57 3.45
N SER A 78 15.90 0.21 3.78
CA SER A 78 16.79 -0.08 4.92
C SER A 78 16.05 0.03 6.27
N PRO A 79 16.62 -0.49 7.38
CA PRO A 79 16.07 -0.23 8.71
C PRO A 79 15.92 1.27 8.98
N VAL A 80 14.76 1.66 9.50
CA VAL A 80 14.50 3.06 9.87
C VAL A 80 15.18 3.35 11.21
N GLN A 81 16.06 4.34 11.22
CA GLN A 81 16.67 4.87 12.44
C GLN A 81 15.82 6.04 12.93
N ALA A 82 15.45 6.04 14.20
CA ALA A 82 14.64 7.08 14.83
C ALA A 82 14.89 7.10 16.36
N PRO A 83 14.44 8.12 17.10
CA PRO A 83 14.44 8.10 18.56
C PRO A 83 13.74 6.85 19.12
N GLY A 84 14.22 6.33 20.25
CA GLY A 84 13.73 5.07 20.82
C GLY A 84 12.54 5.21 21.77
N ALA A 85 12.20 6.43 22.20
CA ALA A 85 11.14 6.68 23.16
C ALA A 85 10.31 7.94 22.79
N PRO A 86 9.11 8.10 23.35
CA PRO A 86 8.28 9.28 23.16
C PRO A 86 8.96 10.56 23.67
N ASN A 87 8.66 11.68 23.03
CA ASN A 87 9.14 13.03 23.37
C ASN A 87 10.66 13.27 23.20
N ASP A 88 11.43 12.23 22.92
CA ASP A 88 12.82 12.37 22.53
C ASP A 88 12.92 13.06 21.16
N ARG A 89 13.69 14.15 21.12
CA ARG A 89 14.02 14.84 19.88
C ARG A 89 15.18 14.15 19.19
N GLY A 90 15.00 13.82 17.92
CA GLY A 90 16.09 13.35 17.10
C GLY A 90 15.75 13.41 15.63
N ARG A 91 16.23 12.42 14.89
CA ARG A 91 16.11 12.36 13.44
C ARG A 91 15.59 11.01 13.04
N LEU A 92 14.57 11.00 12.18
CA LEU A 92 14.16 9.81 11.45
C LEU A 92 15.01 9.75 10.16
N SER A 93 15.60 8.59 9.86
CA SER A 93 16.38 8.43 8.64
C SER A 93 16.42 6.99 8.12
N PHE A 94 16.52 6.86 6.81
CA PHE A 94 16.63 5.59 6.09
C PHE A 94 17.21 5.84 4.68
N THR A 95 17.69 4.78 4.03
CA THR A 95 17.98 4.72 2.59
C THR A 95 17.03 3.75 1.90
N ILE A 96 16.86 3.92 0.59
CA ILE A 96 16.25 2.94 -0.31
C ILE A 96 17.36 2.45 -1.23
N ALA A 97 17.65 1.15 -1.24
CA ALA A 97 18.56 0.57 -2.22
C ALA A 97 17.81 0.29 -3.52
N GLY A 98 18.45 0.52 -4.66
CA GLY A 98 17.97 0.05 -5.97
C GLY A 98 18.41 -1.39 -6.28
N PRO A 99 18.08 -1.92 -7.47
CA PRO A 99 18.40 -3.28 -7.88
C PRO A 99 19.90 -3.64 -7.87
N SER A 100 20.78 -2.64 -7.98
CA SER A 100 22.24 -2.79 -7.86
C SER A 100 22.73 -2.97 -6.41
N GLY A 101 21.84 -2.82 -5.41
CA GLY A 101 22.18 -2.80 -3.99
C GLY A 101 22.74 -1.46 -3.50
N THR A 102 22.93 -0.48 -4.38
CA THR A 102 23.37 0.88 -4.00
C THR A 102 22.17 1.77 -3.66
N PRO A 103 22.35 2.83 -2.84
CA PRO A 103 21.29 3.80 -2.60
C PRO A 103 20.73 4.37 -3.90
N LEU A 104 19.40 4.38 -4.02
CA LEU A 104 18.68 5.03 -5.10
C LEU A 104 18.74 6.54 -4.87
N LEU A 105 19.14 7.28 -5.89
CA LEU A 105 19.28 8.75 -5.88
C LEU A 105 18.30 9.44 -6.83
N ASP A 106 17.91 8.75 -7.90
CA ASP A 106 17.05 9.30 -8.95
C ASP A 106 15.59 8.89 -8.74
N TYR A 107 14.80 9.84 -8.25
CA TYR A 107 13.36 9.69 -7.98
C TYR A 107 12.56 10.62 -8.89
N ALA A 108 11.46 10.12 -9.44
CA ALA A 108 10.46 10.95 -10.09
C ALA A 108 9.74 11.81 -9.05
N THR A 109 9.41 13.05 -9.42
CA THR A 109 8.52 13.89 -8.61
C THR A 109 7.07 13.56 -8.95
N VAL A 110 6.34 13.04 -7.97
CA VAL A 110 4.91 12.71 -8.05
C VAL A 110 4.22 13.46 -6.91
N HIS A 111 3.12 14.16 -7.20
CA HIS A 111 2.43 14.99 -6.19
C HIS A 111 3.37 15.99 -5.48
N ASP A 112 4.19 16.70 -6.27
CA ASP A 112 5.20 17.69 -5.82
C ASP A 112 6.32 17.15 -4.92
N LYS A 113 6.44 15.84 -4.73
CA LYS A 113 7.45 15.22 -3.87
C LYS A 113 8.08 14.02 -4.54
N GLN A 114 9.32 13.73 -4.16
CA GLN A 114 10.04 12.55 -4.61
C GLN A 114 9.72 11.31 -3.76
N LEU A 115 9.29 11.54 -2.51
CA LEU A 115 8.94 10.49 -1.57
C LEU A 115 7.86 10.98 -0.62
N HIS A 116 6.82 10.18 -0.44
CA HIS A 116 5.87 10.30 0.65
C HIS A 116 6.20 9.27 1.72
N LEU A 117 6.34 9.73 2.95
CA LEU A 117 6.55 8.87 4.11
C LEU A 117 5.27 8.87 4.94
N ILE A 118 4.61 7.71 5.00
CA ILE A 118 3.47 7.49 5.87
C ILE A 118 3.96 6.79 7.13
N VAL A 119 3.61 7.30 8.29
CA VAL A 119 3.91 6.70 9.59
C VAL A 119 2.63 6.55 10.38
N VAL A 120 2.34 5.36 10.87
CA VAL A 120 1.10 5.07 11.63
C VAL A 120 1.37 4.00 12.67
N ARG A 121 0.75 4.09 13.83
CA ARG A 121 0.87 3.05 14.86
C ARG A 121 0.04 1.83 14.45
N SER A 122 0.42 0.65 14.92
CA SER A 122 -0.25 -0.63 14.63
C SER A 122 -1.75 -0.66 14.95
N ASP A 123 -2.23 0.20 15.85
CA ASP A 123 -3.65 0.37 16.18
C ASP A 123 -4.34 1.47 15.36
N GLY A 124 -3.70 2.01 14.33
CA GLY A 124 -4.24 3.06 13.46
C GLY A 124 -4.08 4.48 13.99
N GLN A 125 -3.53 4.65 15.20
CA GLN A 125 -3.37 5.97 15.81
C GLN A 125 -2.07 6.65 15.36
N HIS A 126 -1.95 7.94 15.64
CA HIS A 126 -0.73 8.73 15.41
C HIS A 126 -0.23 8.69 13.96
N PHE A 127 -1.16 8.79 13.01
CA PHE A 127 -0.85 8.95 11.61
C PHE A 127 -0.03 10.23 11.35
N ALA A 128 0.90 10.14 10.42
CA ALA A 128 1.62 11.27 9.84
C ALA A 128 1.93 10.99 8.37
N HIS A 129 1.67 11.97 7.52
CA HIS A 129 2.11 12.01 6.12
C HIS A 129 3.17 13.10 5.98
N VAL A 130 4.42 12.70 5.82
CA VAL A 130 5.57 13.61 5.84
C VAL A 130 6.51 13.35 4.66
N HIS A 131 7.42 14.29 4.44
CA HIS A 131 8.28 14.30 3.26
C HIS A 131 9.71 14.56 3.72
N PRO A 132 10.49 13.50 4.05
CA PRO A 132 11.90 13.66 4.41
C PRO A 132 12.69 14.22 3.23
N VAL A 133 13.88 14.75 3.50
CA VAL A 133 14.77 15.31 2.49
C VAL A 133 15.84 14.29 2.13
N LEU A 134 16.09 14.12 0.84
CA LEU A 134 17.16 13.29 0.30
C LEU A 134 18.49 14.04 0.31
N ASP A 135 19.50 13.45 0.93
CA ASP A 135 20.89 13.81 0.72
C ASP A 135 21.41 13.10 -0.55
N GLN A 136 21.62 13.89 -1.61
CA GLN A 136 22.08 13.42 -2.92
C GLN A 136 23.48 12.78 -2.89
N ALA A 137 24.32 13.10 -1.92
CA ALA A 137 25.66 12.54 -1.82
C ALA A 137 25.67 11.15 -1.18
N THR A 138 24.72 10.87 -0.28
CA THR A 138 24.69 9.64 0.52
C THR A 138 23.51 8.72 0.23
N GLY A 139 22.45 9.24 -0.41
CA GLY A 139 21.18 8.57 -0.60
C GLY A 139 20.33 8.48 0.67
N LEU A 140 20.69 9.24 1.72
CA LEU A 140 20.00 9.24 3.00
C LEU A 140 18.77 10.16 2.95
N TRP A 141 17.60 9.58 3.17
CA TRP A 141 16.39 10.33 3.49
C TRP A 141 16.38 10.65 4.98
N SER A 142 16.12 11.90 5.35
CA SER A 142 15.95 12.23 6.77
C SER A 142 15.11 13.47 7.07
N MET A 143 14.61 13.54 8.30
CA MET A 143 13.94 14.72 8.86
C MET A 143 14.03 14.75 10.40
N PRO A 144 13.89 15.92 11.04
CA PRO A 144 13.65 15.99 12.47
C PRO A 144 12.39 15.20 12.86
N TRP A 145 12.47 14.45 13.96
CA TRP A 145 11.39 13.57 14.37
C TRP A 145 11.25 13.48 15.89
N VAL A 146 10.00 13.31 16.34
CA VAL A 146 9.61 13.06 17.73
C VAL A 146 8.42 12.12 17.73
N TRP A 147 8.50 11.01 18.48
CA TRP A 147 7.34 10.14 18.71
C TRP A 147 6.44 10.76 19.78
N LYS A 148 5.13 10.82 19.52
CA LYS A 148 4.15 11.34 20.51
C LYS A 148 3.79 10.30 21.58
N SER A 149 3.90 9.02 21.26
CA SER A 149 3.53 7.91 22.15
C SER A 149 4.34 6.67 21.83
N ALA A 150 4.33 5.71 22.75
CA ALA A 150 5.00 4.44 22.56
C ALA A 150 4.13 3.47 21.72
N GLY A 151 4.76 2.39 21.28
CA GLY A 151 4.12 1.32 20.52
C GLY A 151 4.89 0.99 19.25
N THR A 152 4.32 0.06 18.49
CA THR A 152 4.88 -0.39 17.20
C THR A 152 4.26 0.42 16.07
N TYR A 153 5.11 1.06 15.27
CA TYR A 153 4.74 1.89 14.12
C TYR A 153 5.12 1.21 12.82
N ARG A 154 4.23 1.29 11.84
CA ARG A 154 4.53 0.97 10.45
C ARG A 154 4.90 2.26 9.72
N VAL A 155 6.00 2.20 8.99
CA VAL A 155 6.51 3.25 8.11
C VAL A 155 6.37 2.75 6.68
N PHE A 156 5.82 3.58 5.79
CA PHE A 156 5.73 3.31 4.36
C PHE A 156 6.50 4.39 3.61
N ALA A 157 7.45 3.96 2.79
CA ALA A 157 8.10 4.80 1.80
C ALA A 157 7.41 4.57 0.47
N ASP A 158 6.68 5.58 0.01
CA ASP A 158 5.97 5.60 -1.25
C ASP A 158 6.70 6.51 -2.25
N PHE A 159 7.21 5.92 -3.33
CA PHE A 159 8.14 6.58 -4.25
C PHE A 159 8.06 5.98 -5.66
N GLN A 160 8.62 6.70 -6.63
CA GLN A 160 8.79 6.20 -7.98
C GLN A 160 10.23 6.47 -8.46
N PRO A 161 10.99 5.45 -8.89
CA PRO A 161 12.29 5.66 -9.52
C PRO A 161 12.17 6.54 -10.77
N ALA A 162 13.14 7.42 -11.07
CA ALA A 162 13.06 8.28 -12.25
C ALA A 162 13.27 7.56 -13.59
N GLN A 163 13.70 6.29 -13.56
CA GLN A 163 13.93 5.49 -14.76
C GLN A 163 12.65 5.37 -15.62
N ALA A 164 12.79 5.51 -16.94
CA ALA A 164 11.68 5.35 -17.87
C ALA A 164 11.00 3.98 -17.71
N GLY A 165 9.66 3.98 -17.66
CA GLY A 165 8.85 2.77 -17.47
C GLY A 165 8.82 2.23 -16.04
N SER A 166 9.42 2.92 -15.06
CA SER A 166 9.27 2.57 -13.65
C SER A 166 7.81 2.73 -13.21
N THR A 167 7.40 1.88 -12.29
CA THR A 167 6.12 2.00 -11.59
C THR A 167 6.34 2.56 -10.19
N LYS A 168 5.27 3.11 -9.62
CA LYS A 168 5.22 3.51 -8.22
C LYS A 168 5.39 2.28 -7.31
N LEU A 169 6.15 2.45 -6.23
CA LEU A 169 6.50 1.40 -5.27
C LEU A 169 6.20 1.90 -3.85
N THR A 170 5.68 1.00 -3.01
CA THR A 170 5.45 1.27 -1.60
C THR A 170 6.13 0.18 -0.77
N LEU A 171 7.23 0.54 -0.10
CA LEU A 171 8.00 -0.34 0.76
C LEU A 171 7.74 -0.01 2.23
N THR A 172 7.78 -1.01 3.10
CA THR A 172 7.46 -0.83 4.52
C THR A 172 8.54 -1.32 5.48
N ARG A 173 8.61 -0.67 6.64
CA ARG A 173 9.36 -1.11 7.82
C ARG A 173 8.54 -0.90 9.07
N THR A 174 8.86 -1.68 10.09
CA THR A 174 8.32 -1.50 11.44
C THR A 174 9.37 -0.82 12.31
N VAL A 175 8.93 0.07 13.19
CA VAL A 175 9.75 0.73 14.22
C VAL A 175 9.06 0.54 15.57
N ASP A 176 9.80 0.02 16.54
CA ASP A 176 9.31 -0.11 17.92
C ASP A 176 9.77 1.09 18.75
N VAL A 177 8.81 1.75 19.40
CA VAL A 177 9.04 2.89 20.29
C VAL A 177 8.76 2.43 21.71
N ALA A 178 9.79 2.43 22.55
CA ALA A 178 9.73 1.94 23.92
C ALA A 178 8.88 2.86 24.82
N GLY A 179 8.13 2.26 25.73
CA GLY A 179 7.32 2.97 26.72
C GLY A 179 5.99 2.28 26.98
N GLU A 180 5.14 2.93 27.75
CA GLU A 180 3.79 2.42 28.04
C GLU A 180 2.91 2.49 26.79
N PHE A 181 2.38 1.34 26.39
CA PHE A 181 1.49 1.20 25.23
C PHE A 181 0.11 0.76 25.67
N ALA A 182 -0.88 1.62 25.44
CA ALA A 182 -2.29 1.31 25.55
C ALA A 182 -2.93 1.39 24.14
N PRO A 183 -3.27 0.25 23.51
CA PRO A 183 -3.89 0.25 22.18
C PRO A 183 -5.28 0.89 22.21
N SER A 184 -5.59 1.67 21.18
CA SER A 184 -6.91 2.29 20.99
C SER A 184 -7.41 2.06 19.57
N MET A 185 -7.71 0.79 19.26
CA MET A 185 -8.23 0.41 17.95
C MET A 185 -9.65 0.92 17.73
N PRO A 186 -9.99 1.43 16.53
CA PRO A 186 -11.34 1.87 16.25
C PRO A 186 -12.33 0.69 16.16
N VAL A 187 -13.33 0.68 17.03
CA VAL A 187 -14.30 -0.43 17.09
C VAL A 187 -15.55 -0.22 16.23
N THR A 188 -15.90 1.03 15.94
CA THR A 188 -17.09 1.40 15.14
C THR A 188 -16.69 2.06 13.83
N THR A 189 -17.53 1.86 12.81
CA THR A 189 -17.45 2.66 11.60
C THR A 189 -17.68 4.13 11.91
N ARG A 190 -17.01 5.00 11.16
CA ARG A 190 -17.07 6.44 11.31
C ARG A 190 -16.74 7.08 9.97
N THR A 191 -17.74 7.71 9.37
CA THR A 191 -17.64 8.45 8.10
C THR A 191 -17.63 9.96 8.30
N VAL A 192 -17.70 10.44 9.54
CA VAL A 192 -17.63 11.86 9.88
C VAL A 192 -16.51 12.09 10.89
N ASP A 193 -15.67 13.08 10.64
CA ASP A 193 -14.64 13.53 11.56
C ASP A 193 -14.75 15.04 11.82
N GLU A 194 -14.46 15.43 13.06
CA GLU A 194 -14.39 16.82 13.48
C GLU A 194 -12.95 17.15 13.87
N ILE A 195 -12.31 18.02 13.10
CA ILE A 195 -10.89 18.36 13.30
C ILE A 195 -10.68 19.85 13.11
N ALA A 196 -10.07 20.51 14.11
CA ALA A 196 -9.71 21.92 14.05
C ALA A 196 -10.86 22.86 13.63
N GLY A 197 -12.10 22.54 14.05
CA GLY A 197 -13.31 23.31 13.71
C GLY A 197 -13.89 23.02 12.32
N TYR A 198 -13.38 22.01 11.61
CA TYR A 198 -13.96 21.51 10.37
C TYR A 198 -14.73 20.22 10.63
N THR A 199 -15.85 20.05 9.93
CA THR A 199 -16.55 18.77 9.82
C THR A 199 -16.25 18.22 8.43
N VAL A 200 -15.71 17.00 8.39
CA VAL A 200 -15.43 16.29 7.13
C VAL A 200 -16.29 15.04 7.07
N GLU A 201 -17.12 14.95 6.03
CA GLU A 201 -18.00 13.82 5.77
C GLU A 201 -17.45 13.01 4.59
N LEU A 202 -17.31 11.70 4.76
CA LEU A 202 -16.89 10.76 3.73
C LEU A 202 -18.10 10.01 3.18
N ASP A 203 -18.44 10.29 1.92
CA ASP A 203 -19.45 9.60 1.14
C ASP A 203 -18.83 8.50 0.28
N GLY A 204 -19.62 7.46 0.00
CA GLY A 204 -19.21 6.30 -0.80
C GLY A 204 -19.03 5.04 0.06
N ALA A 205 -19.01 3.90 -0.61
CA ALA A 205 -18.85 2.59 0.04
C ALA A 205 -17.76 1.80 -0.69
N LEU A 206 -16.86 1.20 0.07
CA LEU A 206 -15.83 0.33 -0.49
C LEU A 206 -16.41 -1.06 -0.75
N THR A 207 -16.03 -1.65 -1.88
CA THR A 207 -16.34 -3.05 -2.20
C THR A 207 -15.07 -3.75 -2.63
N ALA A 208 -14.84 -4.95 -2.09
CA ALA A 208 -13.65 -5.73 -2.39
C ALA A 208 -13.54 -6.03 -3.89
N GLY A 209 -12.37 -5.74 -4.47
CA GLY A 209 -12.04 -5.97 -5.87
C GLY A 209 -12.64 -4.97 -6.85
N VAL A 210 -13.40 -3.96 -6.38
CA VAL A 210 -14.06 -2.98 -7.24
C VAL A 210 -13.48 -1.59 -6.98
N SER A 211 -13.14 -0.87 -8.05
CA SER A 211 -12.80 0.55 -7.95
C SER A 211 -14.08 1.35 -7.74
N THR A 212 -14.22 1.93 -6.55
CA THR A 212 -15.37 2.73 -6.13
C THR A 212 -14.93 4.16 -5.86
N GLN A 213 -15.77 5.13 -6.23
CA GLN A 213 -15.54 6.52 -5.85
C GLN A 213 -15.90 6.74 -4.38
N VAL A 214 -14.99 7.37 -3.63
CA VAL A 214 -15.24 7.94 -2.31
C VAL A 214 -15.04 9.45 -2.38
N THR A 215 -15.89 10.22 -1.70
CA THR A 215 -15.87 11.68 -1.77
C THR A 215 -15.87 12.25 -0.36
N ALA A 216 -14.85 13.05 -0.05
CA ALA A 216 -14.80 13.81 1.19
C ALA A 216 -15.38 15.21 0.98
N LYS A 217 -16.31 15.63 1.83
CA LYS A 217 -16.89 16.97 1.85
C LYS A 217 -16.43 17.72 3.09
N VAL A 218 -15.83 18.89 2.91
CA VAL A 218 -15.32 19.73 4.01
C VAL A 218 -16.29 20.89 4.25
N SER A 219 -16.69 21.05 5.50
CA SER A 219 -17.50 22.18 5.97
C SER A 219 -16.92 22.78 7.26
N ARG A 220 -17.30 24.02 7.56
CA ARG A 220 -17.00 24.72 8.81
C ARG A 220 -18.26 25.45 9.25
N ASP A 221 -18.70 25.23 10.49
CA ASP A 221 -19.91 25.86 11.05
C ASP A 221 -21.17 25.62 10.19
N GLY A 222 -21.25 24.47 9.51
CA GLY A 222 -22.35 24.10 8.61
C GLY A 222 -22.23 24.66 7.18
N GLU A 223 -21.26 25.53 6.91
CA GLU A 223 -21.04 26.11 5.58
C GLU A 223 -19.97 25.34 4.79
N PRO A 224 -20.17 25.07 3.49
CA PRO A 224 -19.19 24.35 2.67
C PRO A 224 -17.88 25.13 2.48
N VAL A 225 -16.73 24.48 2.69
CA VAL A 225 -15.41 25.09 2.49
C VAL A 225 -15.03 25.06 1.01
N THR A 226 -15.11 26.21 0.34
CA THR A 226 -14.73 26.40 -1.08
C THR A 226 -13.34 27.03 -1.26
N THR A 227 -12.57 27.07 -0.16
CA THR A 227 -11.24 27.67 -0.08
C THR A 227 -10.14 26.63 0.12
N LEU A 228 -10.39 25.35 -0.23
CA LEU A 228 -9.37 24.31 -0.18
C LEU A 228 -8.19 24.73 -1.05
N ARG A 229 -6.99 24.78 -0.46
CA ARG A 229 -5.78 25.15 -1.18
C ARG A 229 -5.09 23.90 -1.74
N PRO A 230 -4.37 24.04 -2.86
CA PRO A 230 -3.53 22.97 -3.37
C PRO A 230 -2.50 22.54 -2.31
N TYR A 231 -2.36 21.23 -2.16
CA TYR A 231 -1.35 20.58 -1.35
C TYR A 231 -0.90 19.32 -2.08
N LEU A 232 0.41 19.19 -2.34
CA LEU A 232 0.98 18.05 -3.05
C LEU A 232 0.26 17.79 -4.40
N GLY A 233 0.06 18.84 -5.19
CA GLY A 233 -0.62 18.75 -6.49
C GLY A 233 -2.12 18.41 -6.49
N ALA A 234 -2.81 18.39 -5.35
CA ALA A 234 -4.25 18.12 -5.27
C ALA A 234 -4.96 18.95 -4.20
N TYR A 235 -6.28 18.93 -4.15
CA TYR A 235 -7.06 19.57 -3.07
C TYR A 235 -7.20 18.69 -1.82
N GLY A 236 -6.83 17.42 -1.90
CA GLY A 236 -6.72 16.51 -0.77
C GLY A 236 -5.96 15.24 -1.13
N HIS A 237 -5.40 14.58 -0.11
CA HIS A 237 -4.66 13.31 -0.23
C HIS A 237 -5.28 12.30 0.71
N LEU A 238 -5.73 11.17 0.16
CA LEU A 238 -6.36 10.12 0.93
C LEU A 238 -5.44 8.90 1.00
N VAL A 239 -5.01 8.56 2.20
CA VAL A 239 -4.34 7.29 2.52
C VAL A 239 -5.36 6.36 3.14
N ALA A 240 -5.39 5.11 2.71
CA ALA A 240 -6.26 4.10 3.28
C ALA A 240 -5.46 2.83 3.59
N LEU A 241 -5.67 2.27 4.78
CA LEU A 241 -4.90 1.14 5.31
C LEU A 241 -5.86 0.08 5.85
N ARG A 242 -5.63 -1.19 5.51
CA ARG A 242 -6.42 -2.29 6.08
C ARG A 242 -6.16 -2.42 7.58
N GLU A 243 -7.20 -2.58 8.38
CA GLU A 243 -7.05 -2.83 9.81
C GLU A 243 -6.26 -4.12 10.08
N GLY A 244 -5.41 -4.10 11.11
CA GLY A 244 -4.58 -5.24 11.50
C GLY A 244 -3.19 -5.19 10.86
N ASP A 245 -3.07 -5.52 9.57
CA ASP A 245 -1.76 -5.56 8.91
C ASP A 245 -1.31 -4.23 8.28
N LEU A 246 -2.23 -3.27 8.17
CA LEU A 246 -2.02 -1.96 7.56
C LEU A 246 -1.60 -2.07 6.08
N ALA A 247 -2.10 -3.08 5.37
CA ALA A 247 -1.91 -3.18 3.92
C ALA A 247 -2.38 -1.88 3.24
N TYR A 248 -1.53 -1.34 2.37
CA TYR A 248 -1.77 -0.05 1.73
C TYR A 248 -2.85 -0.20 0.65
N LEU A 249 -3.80 0.73 0.62
CA LEU A 249 -4.85 0.77 -0.38
C LEU A 249 -4.41 1.60 -1.59
N HIS A 250 -4.79 1.17 -2.79
CA HIS A 250 -4.64 1.98 -3.98
C HIS A 250 -5.73 3.06 -4.02
N VAL A 251 -5.31 4.32 -3.91
CA VAL A 251 -6.18 5.50 -4.01
C VAL A 251 -5.64 6.47 -5.05
N HIS A 252 -6.52 7.05 -5.86
CA HIS A 252 -6.20 8.10 -6.82
C HIS A 252 -7.13 9.30 -6.62
N PRO A 253 -6.62 10.53 -6.54
CA PRO A 253 -7.47 11.71 -6.58
C PRO A 253 -8.17 11.79 -7.94
N GLU A 254 -9.43 12.22 -7.93
CA GLU A 254 -10.23 12.48 -9.11
C GLU A 254 -10.54 13.97 -9.25
N GLY A 255 -10.86 14.39 -10.48
CA GLY A 255 -11.20 15.76 -10.80
C GLY A 255 -10.04 16.54 -11.42
N ALA A 256 -10.26 17.85 -11.60
CA ALA A 256 -9.27 18.72 -12.20
C ALA A 256 -8.10 18.97 -11.23
N GLU A 257 -6.88 18.80 -11.73
CA GLU A 257 -5.68 19.23 -11.00
C GLU A 257 -5.76 20.74 -10.70
N PRO A 258 -5.28 21.19 -9.54
CA PRO A 258 -5.22 22.61 -9.24
C PRO A 258 -4.33 23.36 -10.23
N VAL A 259 -4.75 24.57 -10.62
CA VAL A 259 -3.97 25.46 -11.49
C VAL A 259 -3.45 26.63 -10.67
N GLY A 260 -2.14 26.65 -10.41
CA GLY A 260 -1.52 27.63 -9.51
C GLY A 260 -2.12 27.58 -8.11
N ASP A 261 -2.37 28.74 -7.52
CA ASP A 261 -2.94 28.85 -6.16
C ASP A 261 -4.48 28.93 -6.13
N ARG A 262 -5.16 28.52 -7.21
CA ARG A 262 -6.62 28.50 -7.23
C ARG A 262 -7.16 27.58 -6.14
N THR A 263 -8.20 28.02 -5.46
CA THR A 263 -8.88 27.21 -4.44
C THR A 263 -9.95 26.30 -5.08
N GLY A 264 -10.27 25.22 -4.37
CA GLY A 264 -11.29 24.24 -4.73
C GLY A 264 -12.21 23.88 -3.56
N GLY A 265 -12.89 22.74 -3.68
CA GLY A 265 -13.86 22.26 -2.70
C GLY A 265 -15.32 22.60 -3.05
N PRO A 266 -16.29 22.23 -2.19
CA PRO A 266 -16.09 21.60 -0.88
C PRO A 266 -15.84 20.09 -0.92
N ALA A 267 -16.02 19.48 -2.09
CA ALA A 267 -15.86 18.05 -2.29
C ALA A 267 -14.51 17.73 -2.94
N VAL A 268 -13.85 16.66 -2.46
CA VAL A 268 -12.67 16.04 -3.08
C VAL A 268 -12.98 14.56 -3.28
N SER A 269 -12.90 14.08 -4.51
CA SER A 269 -13.22 12.69 -4.88
C SER A 269 -11.96 11.87 -5.10
N PHE A 270 -12.07 10.58 -4.82
CA PHE A 270 -11.01 9.61 -5.02
C PHE A 270 -11.57 8.31 -5.57
N ALA A 271 -10.87 7.70 -6.53
CA ALA A 271 -11.06 6.30 -6.87
C ALA A 271 -10.28 5.43 -5.88
N ALA A 272 -10.95 4.50 -5.22
CA ALA A 272 -10.36 3.60 -4.24
C ALA A 272 -10.75 2.14 -4.54
N THR A 273 -9.76 1.24 -4.48
CA THR A 273 -10.00 -0.21 -4.69
C THR A 273 -9.52 -1.00 -3.47
N ALA A 274 -10.46 -1.57 -2.70
CA ALA A 274 -10.18 -2.49 -1.60
C ALA A 274 -9.77 -3.86 -2.13
N PRO A 275 -8.55 -4.37 -1.86
CA PRO A 275 -8.15 -5.71 -2.32
C PRO A 275 -9.02 -6.81 -1.71
N THR A 276 -9.52 -6.60 -0.50
CA THR A 276 -10.28 -7.59 0.27
C THR A 276 -11.46 -6.94 0.98
N ALA A 277 -12.45 -7.74 1.35
CA ALA A 277 -13.46 -7.29 2.32
C ALA A 277 -12.82 -7.13 3.70
N GLY A 278 -13.34 -6.23 4.52
CA GLY A 278 -12.82 -5.96 5.85
C GLY A 278 -12.78 -4.47 6.19
N ARG A 279 -12.21 -4.14 7.34
CA ARG A 279 -12.14 -2.77 7.83
C ARG A 279 -10.92 -2.03 7.28
N TYR A 280 -11.11 -0.75 6.99
CA TYR A 280 -10.09 0.16 6.50
C TYR A 280 -10.08 1.46 7.32
N LEU A 281 -8.88 1.93 7.60
CA LEU A 281 -8.57 3.18 8.27
C LEU A 281 -8.15 4.20 7.21
N LEU A 282 -8.88 5.29 7.12
CA LEU A 282 -8.70 6.32 6.09
C LEU A 282 -8.21 7.62 6.73
N TYR A 283 -7.27 8.28 6.08
CA TYR A 283 -6.64 9.52 6.53
C TYR A 283 -6.63 10.49 5.35
N LEU A 284 -7.41 11.57 5.46
CA LEU A 284 -7.52 12.62 4.46
C LEU A 284 -6.73 13.84 4.91
N ASP A 285 -5.65 14.14 4.21
CA ASP A 285 -5.00 15.44 4.32
C ASP A 285 -5.69 16.45 3.40
N PHE A 286 -6.07 17.60 3.95
CA PHE A 286 -6.60 18.75 3.21
C PHE A 286 -6.00 20.04 3.75
N LYS A 287 -5.91 21.08 2.90
CA LYS A 287 -5.25 22.33 3.27
C LYS A 287 -6.23 23.50 3.19
N VAL A 288 -6.31 24.27 4.27
CA VAL A 288 -7.09 25.52 4.36
C VAL A 288 -6.26 26.54 5.15
N ASP A 289 -6.29 27.81 4.74
CA ASP A 289 -5.54 28.89 5.41
C ASP A 289 -4.06 28.56 5.66
N ASP A 290 -3.41 27.97 4.66
CA ASP A 290 -2.03 27.46 4.71
C ASP A 290 -1.69 26.39 5.74
N THR A 291 -2.70 25.85 6.41
CA THR A 291 -2.55 24.77 7.38
C THR A 291 -3.07 23.46 6.80
N VAL A 292 -2.29 22.39 6.93
CA VAL A 292 -2.71 21.03 6.57
C VAL A 292 -3.41 20.41 7.78
N HIS A 293 -4.55 19.81 7.53
CA HIS A 293 -5.36 19.09 8.51
C HIS A 293 -5.54 17.65 8.03
N THR A 294 -5.57 16.71 8.97
CA THR A 294 -5.83 15.30 8.68
C THR A 294 -7.16 14.90 9.31
N ALA A 295 -8.16 14.59 8.49
CA ALA A 295 -9.39 13.95 8.93
C ALA A 295 -9.23 12.42 8.86
N THR A 296 -9.93 11.70 9.73
CA THR A 296 -9.77 10.27 9.94
C THR A 296 -11.09 9.52 9.91
N PHE A 297 -11.14 8.40 9.20
CA PHE A 297 -12.36 7.61 9.01
C PHE A 297 -12.12 6.12 9.24
N VAL A 298 -13.20 5.42 9.55
CA VAL A 298 -13.21 3.97 9.72
C VAL A 298 -14.36 3.44 8.88
N VAL A 299 -14.04 2.72 7.81
CA VAL A 299 -15.04 2.20 6.86
C VAL A 299 -14.84 0.71 6.67
N ASP A 300 -15.92 0.01 6.36
CA ASP A 300 -15.88 -1.41 6.03
C ASP A 300 -16.04 -1.56 4.51
N ALA A 301 -15.18 -2.39 3.90
CA ALA A 301 -15.34 -2.84 2.53
C ALA A 301 -16.19 -4.11 2.51
N ALA A 302 -17.29 -4.06 1.78
CA ALA A 302 -18.16 -5.21 1.59
C ALA A 302 -17.48 -6.29 0.73
N ARG A 303 -17.91 -7.55 0.88
CA ARG A 303 -17.53 -8.62 -0.03
C ARG A 303 -18.26 -8.38 -1.36
N GLY A 304 -17.52 -8.32 -2.47
CA GLY A 304 -18.14 -8.27 -3.79
C GLY A 304 -18.86 -9.58 -4.08
N ASP A 305 -20.08 -9.51 -4.62
CA ASP A 305 -20.79 -10.67 -5.14
C ASP A 305 -20.10 -11.12 -6.43
N THR A 306 -19.37 -12.24 -6.40
CA THR A 306 -18.62 -12.79 -7.55
C THR A 306 -19.52 -13.37 -8.65
N ASN A 307 -20.75 -12.89 -8.80
CA ASN A 307 -21.77 -13.48 -9.67
C ASN A 307 -22.39 -12.52 -10.69
N GLN A 308 -21.84 -11.31 -10.87
CA GLN A 308 -22.21 -10.50 -12.04
C GLN A 308 -21.33 -10.85 -13.23
N PRO A 309 -21.91 -11.33 -14.35
CA PRO A 309 -21.17 -11.45 -15.60
C PRO A 309 -20.73 -10.05 -16.05
N SER A 310 -19.49 -9.95 -16.55
CA SER A 310 -18.94 -8.74 -17.15
C SER A 310 -19.93 -8.14 -18.16
N PRO A 311 -20.10 -6.80 -18.22
CA PRO A 311 -20.89 -6.18 -19.27
C PRO A 311 -20.29 -6.57 -20.63
N GLU A 312 -21.10 -7.19 -21.48
CA GLU A 312 -20.70 -7.48 -22.86
C GLU A 312 -20.34 -6.17 -23.57
N SER A 313 -19.14 -6.11 -24.17
CA SER A 313 -18.78 -5.04 -25.10
C SER A 313 -19.82 -4.96 -26.23
N PRO A 314 -20.29 -3.77 -26.63
CA PRO A 314 -21.19 -3.64 -27.77
C PRO A 314 -20.51 -4.19 -29.02
N GLY A 315 -21.04 -5.29 -29.55
CA GLY A 315 -20.59 -5.88 -30.81
C GLY A 315 -20.76 -4.88 -31.96
N ASP A 316 -19.71 -4.80 -32.75
CA ASP A 316 -19.58 -4.01 -33.98
C ASP A 316 -20.77 -4.24 -34.92
N ALA A 317 -21.51 -3.18 -35.20
CA ALA A 317 -22.62 -3.19 -36.15
C ALA A 317 -22.04 -3.24 -37.57
N GLY A 318 -21.96 -4.45 -38.13
CA GLY A 318 -21.55 -4.68 -39.51
C GLY A 318 -22.36 -3.85 -40.51
N HIS A 319 -21.64 -3.01 -41.26
CA HIS A 319 -22.13 -2.35 -42.46
C HIS A 319 -22.51 -3.39 -43.54
N ALA A 320 -23.80 -3.50 -43.84
CA ALA A 320 -24.28 -4.09 -45.09
C ALA A 320 -24.39 -2.98 -46.14
N GLY A 321 -23.46 -2.99 -47.11
CA GLY A 321 -23.57 -2.21 -48.33
C GLY A 321 -24.50 -2.89 -49.33
N GLY A 322 -25.39 -2.11 -49.94
CA GLY A 322 -26.23 -2.53 -51.06
C GLY A 322 -26.87 -1.33 -51.74
N HIS A 323 -26.23 -0.84 -52.80
CA HIS A 323 -26.76 -0.48 -54.12
C HIS A 323 -25.66 0.19 -54.96
#